data_AF-A0A7W7S5N1-F1
#
_entry.id   AF-A0A7W7S5N1-F1
#
_cell.length_a   1.000
_cell.length_b   1.000
_cell.length_c   1.000
_cell.angle_alpha   90.00
_cell.angle_beta   90.00
_cell.angle_gamma   90.00
#
_symmetry.space_group_name_H-M   'P 1'
#
loop_
_entity.id
_entity.type
_entity.pdbx_description
1 polymer ?
#
loop_
_entity_poly.entity_id
_entity_poly.type
_entity_poly.pdbx_seq_one_letter_code
_entity_poly.pdbx_strand_id
1 'polypeptide(L)'
;MDAGVPDAEVARVERLISTFVLGFARPGNRGPRHGLYLVGGSVHPGGGLPVNHFMAQEAVKATVRPGRGRISCTVITVVFLQPSGGDVTELSHRRRMLVLLICCMSLLIVGLDNTIVNVALPALERDLHAPLSGLQWTIDAYTLVLASLLMLSGSTGDRIGRRRTFQIGLVAFAAGSLLCGLAPTLGWLVAFRILQAIGGSMLNPVAMSIITNTFTDPRERARAIGVWGGVIGISMALGPVVGGTLVDSVGWRAIFWINVPVALAALLLTALFVPESRAPRPRRVDPVGQVLVIVMLASLTYAIIEAPSKGWGSPVIVGFSAAAVAALIGLLLYEPRRRDPLIDLRFFRSAPFSGAAIIAISAFAGLGGFLFLNTLYLQDVRGMSPLHAGLCTLPIAAMTLVFAPLSGRLVGDRGPRPSLVMAGIAITASGLMLTRITPDTPLPWLLASYTVFGLGLAMVNAPITNTAVSGMPRAQAGVAAAVASTSRQIGQSLGVAVAGAALAWSAAGSLHDGFTGASRPAWWITVGYGTVVLLLGIITTGRWAKGTADRTAARLTAEDTRIPVAI
;
A
#
# COMPACT_ATOMS: atom_id res chain seq x y z
N MET A 1 62.40 19.85 -37.27
CA MET A 1 61.81 21.21 -37.13
C MET A 1 60.59 21.06 -36.26
N ASP A 2 60.83 20.94 -34.96
CA ASP A 2 59.81 20.91 -33.92
C ASP A 2 59.65 22.33 -33.39
N ALA A 3 58.46 22.92 -33.57
CA ALA A 3 58.09 24.18 -32.95
C ALA A 3 57.15 23.85 -31.78
N GLY A 4 57.71 23.83 -30.57
CA GLY A 4 56.99 23.68 -29.33
C GLY A 4 56.12 24.91 -29.03
N VAL A 5 54.90 24.65 -28.56
CA VAL A 5 54.02 25.66 -27.95
C VAL A 5 54.63 26.08 -26.60
N PRO A 6 54.67 27.37 -26.24
CA PRO A 6 55.40 27.85 -25.06
C PRO A 6 54.71 27.46 -23.74
N ASP A 7 55.52 27.10 -22.73
CA ASP A 7 55.16 26.75 -21.34
C ASP A 7 54.28 27.78 -20.60
N ALA A 8 54.04 28.96 -21.19
CA ALA A 8 53.24 30.03 -20.62
C ALA A 8 51.71 29.77 -20.65
N GLU A 9 51.19 28.96 -21.58
CA GLU A 9 49.74 28.65 -21.64
C GLU A 9 49.33 27.52 -20.67
N VAL A 10 50.20 26.53 -20.45
CA VAL A 10 49.97 25.45 -19.47
C VAL A 10 49.96 26.00 -18.04
N ALA A 11 50.86 26.95 -17.73
CA ALA A 11 50.90 27.66 -16.46
C ALA A 11 49.71 28.61 -16.23
N ARG A 12 48.91 28.90 -17.27
CA ARG A 12 47.69 29.71 -17.20
C ARG A 12 46.46 28.85 -16.88
N VAL A 13 46.41 27.63 -17.42
CA VAL A 13 45.35 26.65 -17.13
C VAL A 13 45.50 26.07 -15.71
N GLU A 14 46.73 25.79 -15.24
CA GLU A 14 46.94 25.37 -13.85
C GLU A 14 46.60 26.47 -12.82
N ARG A 15 46.82 27.74 -13.17
CA ARG A 15 46.40 28.88 -12.32
C ARG A 15 44.88 29.10 -12.33
N LEU A 16 44.18 28.80 -13.42
CA LEU A 16 42.72 28.88 -13.47
C LEU A 16 42.06 27.77 -12.64
N ILE A 17 42.64 26.55 -12.66
CA ILE A 17 42.15 25.42 -11.87
C ILE A 17 42.46 25.60 -10.37
N SER A 18 43.63 26.14 -10.02
CA SER A 18 43.94 26.43 -8.61
C SER A 18 43.13 27.59 -8.04
N THR A 19 42.79 28.60 -8.86
CA THR A 19 41.94 29.73 -8.44
C THR A 19 40.46 29.32 -8.26
N PHE A 20 39.95 28.39 -9.06
CA PHE A 20 38.58 27.89 -8.91
C PHE A 20 38.39 27.01 -7.67
N VAL A 21 39.46 26.35 -7.21
CA VAL A 21 39.46 25.47 -6.02
C VAL A 21 39.79 26.23 -4.72
N LEU A 22 40.48 27.37 -4.78
CA LEU A 22 40.89 28.17 -3.60
C LEU A 22 40.04 29.43 -3.36
N GLY A 23 39.04 29.72 -4.19
CA GLY A 23 38.17 30.90 -4.07
C GLY A 23 37.14 30.89 -2.93
N PHE A 24 37.02 29.81 -2.16
CA PHE A 24 36.03 29.70 -1.06
C PHE A 24 36.56 30.04 0.34
N ALA A 25 37.78 30.58 0.47
CA ALA A 25 38.33 30.94 1.76
C ALA A 25 38.95 32.35 1.75
N ARG A 26 38.13 33.38 1.95
CA ARG A 26 38.57 34.65 2.55
C ARG A 26 37.81 34.94 3.85
N PRO A 27 38.47 35.53 4.86
CA PRO A 27 38.06 35.44 6.26
C PRO A 27 37.13 36.60 6.63
N GLY A 28 35.95 36.27 7.13
CA GLY A 28 34.98 37.23 7.61
C GLY A 28 33.88 36.55 8.42
N ASN A 29 34.13 36.45 9.72
CA ASN A 29 33.20 36.05 10.78
C ASN A 29 33.09 34.54 11.11
N ARG A 30 32.97 34.28 12.42
CA ARG A 30 33.34 33.07 13.17
C ARG A 30 32.56 31.79 12.76
N GLY A 31 33.27 30.70 12.42
CA GLY A 31 32.75 29.33 12.18
C GLY A 31 33.90 28.30 12.05
N PRO A 32 33.66 26.98 12.27
CA PRO A 32 34.74 26.01 12.54
C PRO A 32 35.57 25.63 11.31
N ARG A 33 36.87 25.40 11.54
CA ARG A 33 37.95 25.22 10.56
C ARG A 33 37.79 23.91 9.75
N HIS A 34 37.95 24.01 8.42
CA HIS A 34 37.97 22.87 7.49
C HIS A 34 39.41 22.36 7.32
N GLY A 35 39.67 21.08 7.57
CA GLY A 35 40.97 20.44 7.33
C GLY A 35 40.91 19.47 6.14
N LEU A 36 41.70 19.75 5.09
CA LEU A 36 41.89 18.85 3.95
C LEU A 36 43.09 17.94 4.29
N TYR A 37 42.90 16.61 4.36
CA TYR A 37 44.00 15.67 4.60
C TYR A 37 44.29 14.85 3.33
N LEU A 38 45.51 14.98 2.82
CA LEU A 38 46.07 14.08 1.81
C LEU A 38 46.76 12.91 2.54
N VAL A 39 46.22 11.70 2.41
CA VAL A 39 46.89 10.49 2.92
C VAL A 39 47.71 9.87 1.80
N GLY A 40 49.01 10.12 1.81
CA GLY A 40 49.99 9.35 1.03
C GLY A 40 50.65 8.32 1.93
N GLY A 41 50.33 7.04 1.77
CA GLY A 41 50.97 5.96 2.52
C GLY A 41 50.34 4.59 2.28
N SER A 42 51.16 3.61 1.94
CA SER A 42 50.84 2.20 1.73
C SER A 42 50.13 1.56 2.93
N VAL A 43 48.98 0.93 2.70
CA VAL A 43 48.13 0.29 3.72
C VAL A 43 48.70 -1.09 4.07
N HIS A 44 49.07 -1.30 5.34
CA HIS A 44 49.25 -2.62 5.94
C HIS A 44 48.00 -3.00 6.76
N PRO A 45 47.57 -4.28 6.76
CA PRO A 45 46.34 -4.69 7.44
C PRO A 45 46.63 -5.01 8.92
N GLY A 46 46.22 -4.14 9.82
CA GLY A 46 46.25 -4.41 11.26
C GLY A 46 45.63 -3.28 12.08
N GLY A 47 44.49 -3.55 12.72
CA GLY A 47 43.84 -2.66 13.69
C GLY A 47 42.44 -2.19 13.28
N GLY A 48 41.42 -2.64 14.00
CA GLY A 48 40.01 -2.44 13.67
C GLY A 48 39.49 -1.02 13.87
N LEU A 49 38.81 -0.49 12.84
CA LEU A 49 37.84 0.59 12.91
C LEU A 49 36.63 0.22 12.00
N PRO A 50 35.38 0.60 12.34
CA PRO A 50 34.20 0.22 11.56
C PRO A 50 34.12 1.03 10.25
N VAL A 51 34.11 0.33 9.11
CA VAL A 51 34.26 0.88 7.73
C VAL A 51 32.94 1.40 7.12
N ASN A 52 32.06 2.04 7.89
CA ASN A 52 30.66 2.25 7.42
C ASN A 52 30.29 3.64 6.87
N HIS A 53 31.17 4.66 6.84
CA HIS A 53 30.81 6.00 6.34
C HIS A 53 31.93 6.64 5.50
N PHE A 54 32.37 5.99 4.43
CA PHE A 54 33.24 6.60 3.43
C PHE A 54 32.62 6.49 2.04
N MET A 55 32.33 7.63 1.42
CA MET A 55 32.21 7.73 -0.04
C MET A 55 33.63 7.93 -0.57
N ALA A 56 34.24 6.85 -1.07
CA ALA A 56 35.48 6.93 -1.81
C ALA A 56 35.14 7.16 -3.29
N GLN A 57 35.57 8.28 -3.85
CA GLN A 57 35.57 8.49 -5.30
C GLN A 57 37.03 8.41 -5.77
N GLU A 58 37.33 7.43 -6.63
CA GLU A 58 38.66 7.26 -7.18
C GLU A 58 38.90 8.29 -8.28
N ALA A 59 39.87 9.17 -8.08
CA ALA A 59 40.38 10.05 -9.13
C ALA A 59 41.70 9.47 -9.64
N VAL A 60 41.74 9.06 -10.91
CA VAL A 60 42.97 8.55 -11.54
C VAL A 60 43.77 9.74 -12.06
N LYS A 61 44.94 10.01 -11.48
CA LYS A 61 45.88 10.99 -12.01
C LYS A 61 46.94 10.26 -12.82
N ALA A 62 46.81 10.28 -14.15
CA ALA A 62 47.83 9.79 -15.06
C ALA A 62 48.93 10.84 -15.19
N THR A 63 50.16 10.50 -14.79
CA THR A 63 51.30 11.43 -14.92
C THR A 63 52.22 10.90 -16.01
N VAL A 64 52.35 11.63 -17.11
CA VAL A 64 53.28 11.30 -18.19
C VAL A 64 54.61 12.01 -17.89
N ARG A 65 55.67 11.24 -17.62
CA ARG A 65 57.03 11.79 -17.53
C ARG A 65 57.62 11.90 -18.95
N PRO A 66 58.14 13.07 -19.38
CA PRO A 66 58.83 13.16 -20.66
C PRO A 66 60.17 12.41 -20.56
N GLY A 67 60.41 11.42 -21.43
CA GLY A 67 61.74 10.84 -21.64
C GLY A 67 61.91 9.32 -21.46
N ARG A 68 60.94 8.59 -20.89
CA ARG A 68 60.92 7.11 -20.91
C ARG A 68 59.46 6.63 -20.93
N GLY A 69 59.07 5.88 -21.97
CA GLY A 69 57.69 5.45 -22.25
C GLY A 69 57.04 4.48 -21.26
N ARG A 70 56.98 4.82 -19.97
CA ARG A 70 56.17 4.12 -18.96
C ARG A 70 55.12 5.07 -18.38
N ILE A 71 53.85 4.74 -18.61
CA ILE A 71 52.70 5.40 -17.97
C ILE A 71 52.61 4.84 -16.54
N SER A 72 52.74 5.70 -15.53
CA SER A 72 52.47 5.35 -14.14
C SER A 72 51.15 5.99 -13.74
N CYS A 73 50.13 5.15 -13.52
CA CYS A 73 48.85 5.58 -12.96
C CYS A 73 48.95 5.53 -11.43
N THR A 74 48.82 6.69 -10.78
CA THR A 74 48.63 6.77 -9.34
C THR A 74 47.16 7.02 -9.08
N VAL A 75 46.48 6.05 -8.47
CA VAL A 75 45.10 6.21 -8.01
C VAL A 75 45.16 7.05 -6.74
N ILE A 76 44.57 8.24 -6.78
CA ILE A 76 44.45 9.11 -5.60
C ILE A 76 43.03 8.93 -5.08
N THR A 77 42.90 8.23 -3.96
CA THR A 77 41.62 8.10 -3.25
C THR A 77 41.39 9.38 -2.45
N VAL A 78 40.52 10.25 -2.95
CA VAL A 78 40.11 11.45 -2.21
C VAL A 78 38.94 11.04 -1.31
N VAL A 79 39.20 11.06 -0.01
CA VAL A 79 38.19 10.77 1.02
C VAL A 79 37.52 12.09 1.41
N PHE A 80 36.28 12.31 0.99
CA PHE A 80 35.47 13.41 1.50
C PHE A 80 34.98 13.05 2.91
N LEU A 81 35.55 13.68 3.93
CA LEU A 81 34.88 13.77 5.23
C LEU A 81 33.72 14.75 5.10
N GLN A 82 32.49 14.23 5.01
CA GLN A 82 31.32 15.08 5.21
C GLN A 82 31.36 15.62 6.65
N PRO A 83 31.19 16.93 6.87
CA PRO A 83 30.97 17.44 8.21
C PRO A 83 29.66 16.84 8.70
N SER A 84 29.68 16.22 9.88
CA SER A 84 28.48 15.82 10.60
C SER A 84 27.64 17.08 10.82
N GLY A 85 26.63 17.28 9.97
CA GLY A 85 25.56 18.24 10.21
C GLY A 85 24.96 17.94 11.58
N GLY A 86 24.80 18.99 12.38
CA GLY A 86 24.64 18.91 13.84
C GLY A 86 23.59 17.91 14.34
N ASP A 87 23.85 17.40 15.54
CA ASP A 87 22.96 16.61 16.42
C ASP A 87 21.59 16.26 15.82
N VAL A 88 21.59 15.35 14.85
CA VAL A 88 20.42 14.50 14.63
C VAL A 88 20.53 13.49 15.74
N THR A 89 19.93 13.75 16.91
CA THR A 89 19.87 12.78 18.01
C THR A 89 19.35 11.47 17.44
N GLU A 90 20.25 10.51 17.17
CA GLU A 90 19.84 9.19 16.70
C GLU A 90 18.92 8.62 17.78
N LEU A 91 17.67 8.33 17.38
CA LEU A 91 16.70 7.76 18.30
C LEU A 91 17.30 6.47 18.86
N SER A 92 17.29 6.32 20.19
CA SER A 92 17.74 5.09 20.82
C SER A 92 16.99 3.88 20.23
N HIS A 93 17.65 2.73 20.14
CA HIS A 93 17.05 1.52 19.58
C HIS A 93 15.68 1.19 20.22
N ARG A 94 15.56 1.37 21.55
CA ARG A 94 14.29 1.24 22.29
C ARG A 94 13.20 2.18 21.76
N ARG A 95 13.53 3.45 21.51
CA ARG A 95 12.58 4.43 20.98
C ARG A 95 12.16 4.10 19.54
N ARG A 96 13.07 3.59 18.70
CA ARG A 96 12.73 3.11 17.34
C ARG A 96 11.76 1.92 17.38
N MET A 97 11.97 0.96 18.28
CA MET A 97 11.04 -0.16 18.48
C MET A 97 9.66 0.29 18.99
N LEU A 98 9.60 1.28 19.88
CA LEU A 98 8.33 1.87 20.32
C LEU A 98 7.60 2.55 19.16
N VAL A 99 8.30 3.29 18.29
CA VAL A 99 7.69 3.88 17.09
C VAL A 99 7.12 2.81 16.17
N LEU A 100 7.84 1.69 15.97
CA LEU A 100 7.34 0.55 15.21
C LEU A 100 6.07 -0.03 15.85
N LEU A 101 6.06 -0.23 17.17
CA LEU A 101 4.89 -0.73 17.90
C LEU A 101 3.68 0.18 17.71
N ILE A 102 3.85 1.50 17.84
CA ILE A 102 2.77 2.49 17.65
C ILE A 102 2.20 2.42 16.23
N CYS A 103 3.09 2.34 15.23
CA CYS A 103 2.69 2.18 13.84
C CYS A 103 1.89 0.87 13.69
N CYS A 104 2.39 -0.26 14.22
CA CYS A 104 1.73 -1.55 14.18
C CYS A 104 0.36 -1.55 14.89
N MET A 105 0.19 -0.81 16.00
CA MET A 105 -1.12 -0.66 16.65
C MET A 105 -2.14 -0.01 15.72
N SER A 106 -1.75 1.04 14.99
CA SER A 106 -2.65 1.70 14.03
C SER A 106 -3.03 0.80 12.85
N LEU A 107 -2.08 -0.03 12.39
CA LEU A 107 -2.33 -1.01 11.35
C LEU A 107 -3.29 -2.11 11.82
N LEU A 108 -3.10 -2.57 13.06
CA LEU A 108 -3.93 -3.58 13.68
C LEU A 108 -5.38 -3.11 13.78
N ILE A 109 -5.63 -1.90 14.29
CA ILE A 109 -7.01 -1.38 14.40
C ILE A 109 -7.67 -1.17 13.04
N VAL A 110 -6.95 -0.66 12.03
CA VAL A 110 -7.52 -0.44 10.69
C VAL A 110 -7.80 -1.75 9.97
N GLY A 111 -6.88 -2.73 10.08
CA GLY A 111 -7.04 -4.04 9.47
C GLY A 111 -8.13 -4.88 10.13
N LEU A 112 -8.20 -4.83 11.48
CA LEU A 112 -9.24 -5.47 12.26
C LEU A 112 -10.61 -4.86 11.95
N ASP A 113 -10.74 -3.53 11.95
CA ASP A 113 -12.00 -2.84 11.61
C ASP A 113 -12.55 -3.23 10.23
N ASN A 114 -11.66 -3.39 9.25
CA ASN A 114 -12.07 -3.77 7.89
C ASN A 114 -12.65 -5.19 7.80
N THR A 115 -12.25 -6.09 8.71
CA THR A 115 -12.65 -7.50 8.67
C THR A 115 -13.74 -7.82 9.70
N ILE A 116 -13.71 -7.18 10.86
CA ILE A 116 -14.62 -7.43 11.99
C ILE A 116 -16.09 -7.15 11.65
N VAL A 117 -16.35 -6.12 10.85
CA VAL A 117 -17.71 -5.69 10.48
C VAL A 117 -18.45 -6.77 9.69
N ASN A 118 -17.74 -7.60 8.91
CA ASN A 118 -18.36 -8.67 8.15
C ASN A 118 -19.14 -9.61 9.06
N VAL A 119 -18.53 -10.05 10.19
CA VAL A 119 -19.14 -10.97 11.16
C VAL A 119 -20.35 -10.35 11.88
N ALA A 120 -20.43 -9.02 11.92
CA ALA A 120 -21.53 -8.30 12.54
C ALA A 120 -22.71 -8.03 11.59
N LEU A 121 -22.58 -8.27 10.28
CA LEU A 121 -23.62 -7.93 9.29
C LEU A 121 -25.00 -8.53 9.62
N PRO A 122 -25.13 -9.82 9.98
CA PRO A 122 -26.44 -10.38 10.30
C PRO A 122 -27.06 -9.77 11.57
N ALA A 123 -26.23 -9.39 12.55
CA ALA A 123 -26.70 -8.69 13.75
C ALA A 123 -27.14 -7.26 13.43
N LEU A 124 -26.43 -6.56 12.55
CA LEU A 124 -26.79 -5.23 12.03
C LEU A 124 -28.10 -5.26 11.23
N GLU A 125 -28.30 -6.30 10.40
CA GLU A 125 -29.53 -6.51 9.65
C GLU A 125 -30.73 -6.57 10.58
N ARG A 126 -30.66 -7.39 11.63
CA ARG A 126 -31.76 -7.60 12.58
C ARG A 126 -32.03 -6.38 13.47
N ASP A 127 -30.98 -5.74 13.98
CA ASP A 127 -31.12 -4.60 14.92
C ASP A 127 -31.56 -3.31 14.20
N LEU A 128 -31.00 -3.04 13.01
CA LEU A 128 -31.28 -1.81 12.26
C LEU A 128 -32.32 -1.99 11.15
N HIS A 129 -32.88 -3.19 10.99
CA HIS A 129 -33.79 -3.56 9.90
C HIS A 129 -33.20 -3.18 8.53
N ALA A 130 -31.89 -3.40 8.37
CA ALA A 130 -31.14 -2.90 7.23
C ALA A 130 -31.33 -3.80 6.01
N PRO A 131 -31.66 -3.26 4.82
CA PRO A 131 -31.70 -4.06 3.59
C PRO A 131 -30.30 -4.52 3.20
N LEU A 132 -30.21 -5.50 2.29
CA LEU A 132 -28.94 -6.03 1.78
C LEU A 132 -28.01 -4.93 1.20
N SER A 133 -28.56 -3.91 0.53
CA SER A 133 -27.79 -2.77 0.05
C SER A 133 -27.22 -1.94 1.21
N GLY A 134 -27.95 -1.83 2.32
CA GLY A 134 -27.49 -1.18 3.54
C GLY A 134 -26.31 -1.90 4.20
N LEU A 135 -26.35 -3.23 4.23
CA LEU A 135 -25.23 -4.05 4.71
C LEU A 135 -23.97 -3.83 3.86
N GLN A 136 -24.13 -3.77 2.53
CA GLN A 136 -23.04 -3.45 1.61
C GLN A 136 -22.48 -2.05 1.89
N TRP A 137 -23.34 -1.02 2.01
CA TRP A 137 -22.91 0.35 2.33
C TRP A 137 -22.16 0.47 3.66
N THR A 138 -22.47 -0.36 4.64
CA THR A 138 -21.74 -0.37 5.92
C THR A 138 -20.28 -0.77 5.74
N ILE A 139 -19.95 -1.62 4.77
CA ILE A 139 -18.57 -1.98 4.41
C ILE A 139 -18.00 -1.00 3.38
N ASP A 140 -18.75 -0.75 2.33
CA ASP A 140 -18.31 -0.02 1.14
C ASP A 140 -18.05 1.46 1.41
N ALA A 141 -18.87 2.12 2.23
CA ALA A 141 -18.62 3.52 2.58
C ALA A 141 -17.24 3.73 3.22
N TYR A 142 -16.79 2.75 4.02
CA TYR A 142 -15.48 2.82 4.66
C TYR A 142 -14.33 2.52 3.69
N THR A 143 -14.43 1.42 2.94
CA THR A 143 -13.36 1.00 2.02
C THR A 143 -13.21 1.97 0.85
N LEU A 144 -14.30 2.57 0.38
CA LEU A 144 -14.33 3.58 -0.69
C LEU A 144 -13.66 4.88 -0.29
N VAL A 145 -13.93 5.37 0.93
CA VAL A 145 -13.27 6.56 1.46
C VAL A 145 -11.79 6.28 1.70
N LEU A 146 -11.44 5.11 2.24
CA LEU A 146 -10.05 4.67 2.36
C LEU A 146 -9.35 4.68 1.00
N ALA A 147 -9.92 4.00 0.00
CA ALA A 147 -9.38 3.93 -1.35
C ALA A 147 -9.16 5.33 -1.95
N SER A 148 -10.14 6.20 -1.79
CA SER A 148 -10.09 7.55 -2.36
C SER A 148 -9.03 8.40 -1.68
N LEU A 149 -8.95 8.39 -0.34
CA LEU A 149 -8.13 9.34 0.42
C LEU A 149 -6.72 8.84 0.74
N LEU A 150 -6.41 7.55 0.53
CA LEU A 150 -5.09 6.96 0.83
C LEU A 150 -3.92 7.75 0.23
N MET A 151 -4.02 8.11 -1.05
CA MET A 151 -2.96 8.87 -1.75
C MET A 151 -2.86 10.31 -1.24
N LEU A 152 -4.01 10.97 -1.03
CA LEU A 152 -4.07 12.33 -0.49
C LEU A 152 -3.45 12.40 0.90
N SER A 153 -3.80 11.46 1.77
CA SER A 153 -3.36 11.38 3.15
C SER A 153 -1.85 11.20 3.28
N GLY A 154 -1.23 10.39 2.42
CA GLY A 154 0.23 10.27 2.34
C GLY A 154 0.92 11.60 2.00
N SER A 155 0.43 12.28 0.95
CA SER A 155 0.98 13.58 0.53
C SER A 155 0.76 14.68 1.58
N THR A 156 -0.36 14.63 2.30
CA THR A 156 -0.69 15.54 3.39
C THR A 156 0.29 15.33 4.55
N GLY A 157 0.56 14.07 4.91
CA GLY A 157 1.58 13.69 5.90
C GLY A 157 2.95 14.31 5.63
N ASP A 158 3.40 14.23 4.37
CA ASP A 158 4.69 14.77 3.97
C ASP A 158 4.74 16.32 4.02
N ARG A 159 3.60 17.00 3.91
CA ARG A 159 3.46 18.47 3.94
C ARG A 159 3.36 19.04 5.35
N ILE A 160 2.32 18.63 6.09
CA ILE A 160 1.97 19.28 7.35
C ILE A 160 2.75 18.70 8.54
N GLY A 161 3.32 17.51 8.36
CA GLY A 161 4.00 16.73 9.40
C GLY A 161 3.38 15.35 9.54
N ARG A 162 4.24 14.32 9.53
CA ARG A 162 3.82 12.93 9.62
C ARG A 162 3.19 12.64 10.99
N ARG A 163 3.77 13.17 12.07
CA ARG A 163 3.23 12.98 13.42
C ARG A 163 1.86 13.66 13.53
N ARG A 164 1.75 14.93 13.13
CA ARG A 164 0.47 15.67 13.19
C ARG A 164 -0.64 14.98 12.39
N THR A 165 -0.33 14.53 11.17
CA THR A 165 -1.30 13.84 10.30
C THR A 165 -1.75 12.52 10.90
N PHE A 166 -0.81 11.75 11.46
CA PHE A 166 -1.13 10.49 12.15
C PHE A 166 -2.02 10.70 13.38
N GLN A 167 -1.75 11.73 14.19
CA GLN A 167 -2.58 12.07 15.35
C GLN A 167 -3.99 12.52 14.96
N ILE A 168 -4.13 13.37 13.93
CA ILE A 168 -5.45 13.76 13.40
C ILE A 168 -6.20 12.52 12.91
N GLY A 169 -5.50 11.63 12.19
CA GLY A 169 -6.05 10.35 11.75
C GLY A 169 -6.58 9.50 12.91
N LEU A 170 -5.80 9.35 13.98
CA LEU A 170 -6.20 8.58 15.16
C LEU A 170 -7.41 9.19 15.88
N VAL A 171 -7.46 10.52 16.02
CA VAL A 171 -8.61 11.21 16.62
C VAL A 171 -9.86 11.02 15.78
N ALA A 172 -9.78 11.25 14.47
CA ALA A 172 -10.91 11.08 13.56
C ALA A 172 -11.39 9.61 13.52
N PHE A 173 -10.46 8.65 13.51
CA PHE A 173 -10.77 7.23 13.55
C PHE A 173 -11.45 6.83 14.87
N ALA A 174 -10.91 7.25 16.02
CA ALA A 174 -11.48 6.96 17.32
C ALA A 174 -12.88 7.58 17.49
N ALA A 175 -13.05 8.85 17.09
CA ALA A 175 -14.33 9.53 17.13
C ALA A 175 -15.36 8.87 16.20
N GLY A 176 -14.97 8.57 14.96
CA GLY A 176 -15.82 7.85 14.01
C GLY A 176 -16.22 6.48 14.54
N SER A 177 -15.29 5.72 15.11
CA SER A 177 -15.57 4.41 15.72
C SER A 177 -16.52 4.52 16.91
N LEU A 178 -16.31 5.48 17.81
CA LEU A 178 -17.24 5.72 18.93
C LEU A 178 -18.65 6.03 18.43
N LEU A 179 -18.76 6.92 17.42
CA LEU A 179 -20.04 7.30 16.82
C LEU A 179 -20.71 6.12 16.10
N CYS A 180 -19.96 5.25 15.40
CA CYS A 180 -20.49 4.01 14.81
C CYS A 180 -21.17 3.13 15.87
N GLY A 181 -20.53 2.95 17.04
CA GLY A 181 -21.12 2.18 18.14
C GLY A 181 -22.36 2.84 18.77
N LEU A 182 -22.54 4.16 18.58
CA LEU A 182 -23.70 4.93 19.04
C LEU A 182 -24.76 5.12 17.95
N ALA A 183 -24.56 4.57 16.75
CA ALA A 183 -25.45 4.81 15.62
C ALA A 183 -26.87 4.29 15.91
N PRO A 184 -27.90 5.14 15.79
CA PRO A 184 -29.30 4.72 16.02
C PRO A 184 -29.95 4.13 14.76
N THR A 185 -29.43 4.46 13.57
CA THR A 185 -29.96 3.99 12.28
C THR A 185 -28.83 3.68 11.33
N LEU A 186 -29.14 2.92 10.27
CA LEU A 186 -28.20 2.60 9.20
C LEU A 186 -27.57 3.85 8.56
N GLY A 187 -28.35 4.90 8.29
CA GLY A 187 -27.84 6.12 7.66
C GLY A 187 -26.78 6.82 8.52
N TRP A 188 -27.01 6.88 9.83
CA TRP A 188 -26.03 7.39 10.79
C TRP A 188 -24.78 6.51 10.85
N LEU A 189 -24.95 5.18 10.86
CA LEU A 189 -23.82 4.25 10.84
C LEU A 189 -22.95 4.48 9.60
N VAL A 190 -23.54 4.57 8.41
CA VAL A 190 -22.81 4.84 7.16
C VAL A 190 -22.08 6.19 7.22
N ALA A 191 -22.72 7.25 7.72
CA ALA A 191 -22.08 8.56 7.87
C ALA A 191 -20.87 8.52 8.83
N PHE A 192 -21.00 7.82 9.95
CA PHE A 192 -19.91 7.67 10.92
C PHE A 192 -18.79 6.77 10.40
N ARG A 193 -19.11 5.77 9.57
CA ARG A 193 -18.13 4.94 8.85
C ARG A 193 -17.31 5.76 7.86
N ILE A 194 -17.92 6.73 7.19
CA ILE A 194 -17.19 7.69 6.33
C ILE A 194 -16.20 8.50 7.19
N LEU A 195 -16.63 9.06 8.32
CA LEU A 195 -15.74 9.80 9.22
C LEU A 195 -14.59 8.92 9.74
N GLN A 196 -14.90 7.70 10.15
CA GLN A 196 -13.92 6.71 10.60
C GLN A 196 -12.89 6.41 9.50
N ALA A 197 -13.34 6.22 8.25
CA ALA A 197 -12.48 5.96 7.11
C ALA A 197 -11.57 7.13 6.73
N ILE A 198 -12.06 8.38 6.87
CA ILE A 198 -11.22 9.57 6.72
C ILE A 198 -10.02 9.46 7.66
N GLY A 199 -10.27 9.16 8.94
CA GLY A 199 -9.22 8.91 9.93
C GLY A 199 -8.30 7.74 9.56
N GLY A 200 -8.88 6.59 9.20
CA GLY A 200 -8.14 5.39 8.80
C GLY A 200 -7.21 5.60 7.60
N SER A 201 -7.62 6.44 6.65
CA SER A 201 -6.82 6.76 5.45
C SER A 201 -5.51 7.46 5.78
N MET A 202 -5.45 8.16 6.92
CA MET A 202 -4.29 8.90 7.40
C MET A 202 -3.31 8.03 8.20
N LEU A 203 -3.66 6.78 8.53
CA LEU A 203 -2.85 5.93 9.39
C LEU A 203 -1.80 5.15 8.61
N ASN A 204 -2.23 4.17 7.81
CA ASN A 204 -1.32 3.24 7.10
C ASN A 204 -0.23 3.92 6.24
N PRO A 205 -0.54 4.88 5.34
CA PRO A 205 0.48 5.49 4.50
C PRO A 205 1.46 6.34 5.32
N VAL A 206 0.97 7.05 6.33
CA VAL A 206 1.79 7.91 7.18
C VAL A 206 2.66 7.08 8.12
N ALA A 207 2.13 5.98 8.68
CA ALA A 207 2.87 5.04 9.50
C ALA A 207 4.04 4.39 8.75
N MET A 208 3.82 3.92 7.52
CA MET A 208 4.91 3.40 6.68
C MET A 208 5.99 4.48 6.43
N SER A 209 5.56 5.71 6.22
CA SER A 209 6.46 6.87 6.09
C SER A 209 7.24 7.13 7.39
N ILE A 210 6.61 7.04 8.56
CA ILE A 210 7.27 7.16 9.87
C ILE A 210 8.31 6.03 10.06
N ILE A 211 7.96 4.78 9.74
CA ILE A 211 8.86 3.63 9.84
C ILE A 211 10.10 3.84 8.95
N THR A 212 9.89 4.19 7.68
CA THR A 212 11.01 4.35 6.73
C THR A 212 11.95 5.51 7.09
N ASN A 213 11.46 6.57 7.73
CA ASN A 213 12.31 7.65 8.25
C ASN A 213 12.97 7.31 9.59
N THR A 214 12.33 6.49 10.43
CA THR A 214 12.87 6.12 11.75
C THR A 214 13.99 5.08 11.63
N PHE A 215 13.88 4.16 10.67
CA PHE A 215 14.86 3.11 10.39
C PHE A 215 15.71 3.46 9.16
N THR A 216 16.84 4.11 9.41
CA THR A 216 17.78 4.55 8.37
C THR A 216 18.60 3.36 7.82
N ASP A 217 19.03 2.44 8.68
CA ASP A 217 19.77 1.24 8.28
C ASP A 217 18.89 0.31 7.40
N PRO A 218 19.36 -0.10 6.21
CA PRO A 218 18.58 -0.95 5.31
C PRO A 218 18.17 -2.31 5.92
N ARG A 219 19.00 -2.94 6.76
CA ARG A 219 18.68 -4.24 7.36
C ARG A 219 17.66 -4.09 8.48
N GLU A 220 17.82 -3.09 9.36
CA GLU A 220 16.82 -2.77 10.39
C GLU A 220 15.48 -2.38 9.75
N ARG A 221 15.49 -1.55 8.70
CA ARG A 221 14.28 -1.16 7.97
C ARG A 221 13.55 -2.36 7.37
N ALA A 222 14.29 -3.27 6.73
CA ALA A 222 13.69 -4.48 6.17
C ALA A 222 13.03 -5.36 7.25
N ARG A 223 13.66 -5.49 8.43
CA ARG A 223 13.07 -6.19 9.58
C ARG A 223 11.81 -5.50 10.10
N ALA A 224 11.84 -4.17 10.23
CA ALA A 224 10.68 -3.39 10.66
C ALA A 224 9.49 -3.52 9.70
N ILE A 225 9.75 -3.47 8.39
CA ILE A 225 8.74 -3.71 7.34
C ILE A 225 8.23 -5.16 7.40
N GLY A 226 9.09 -6.13 7.72
CA GLY A 226 8.69 -7.52 7.96
C GLY A 226 7.71 -7.65 9.13
N VAL A 227 7.99 -7.01 10.27
CA VAL A 227 7.09 -6.97 11.43
C VAL A 227 5.77 -6.30 11.06
N TRP A 228 5.82 -5.16 10.37
CA TRP A 228 4.64 -4.47 9.85
C TRP A 228 3.78 -5.40 8.99
N GLY A 229 4.37 -6.08 8.01
CA GLY A 229 3.68 -7.05 7.16
C GLY A 229 3.08 -8.22 7.95
N GLY A 230 3.77 -8.71 8.98
CA GLY A 230 3.25 -9.75 9.89
C GLY A 230 2.00 -9.28 10.65
N VAL A 231 2.00 -8.04 11.14
CA VAL A 231 0.85 -7.44 11.83
C VAL A 231 -0.34 -7.28 10.89
N ILE A 232 -0.13 -6.99 9.59
CA ILE A 232 -1.22 -7.01 8.59
C ILE A 232 -1.89 -8.38 8.57
N GLY A 233 -1.11 -9.45 8.42
CA GLY A 233 -1.64 -10.82 8.40
C GLY A 233 -2.41 -11.17 9.69
N ILE A 234 -1.84 -10.83 10.85
CA ILE A 234 -2.49 -11.03 12.15
C ILE A 234 -3.80 -10.24 12.26
N SER A 235 -3.83 -8.99 11.78
CA SER A 235 -5.05 -8.17 11.84
C SER A 235 -6.21 -8.76 11.04
N MET A 236 -5.91 -9.30 9.84
CA MET A 236 -6.90 -9.94 8.98
C MET A 236 -7.41 -11.26 9.59
N ALA A 237 -6.55 -11.94 10.34
CA ALA A 237 -6.87 -13.19 11.03
C ALA A 237 -7.72 -13.00 12.28
N LEU A 238 -7.37 -12.01 13.10
CA LEU A 238 -8.04 -11.75 14.37
C LEU A 238 -9.42 -11.13 14.16
N GLY A 239 -9.64 -10.39 13.07
CA GLY A 239 -10.89 -9.68 12.82
C GLY A 239 -12.14 -10.54 13.01
N PRO A 240 -12.31 -11.64 12.26
CA PRO A 240 -13.51 -12.46 12.39
C PRO A 240 -13.65 -13.14 13.76
N VAL A 241 -12.55 -13.54 14.39
CA VAL A 241 -12.57 -14.22 15.71
C VAL A 241 -12.93 -13.24 16.82
N VAL A 242 -12.22 -12.10 16.88
CA VAL A 242 -12.49 -11.04 17.86
C VAL A 242 -13.88 -10.45 17.63
N GLY A 243 -14.27 -10.24 16.38
CA GLY A 243 -15.62 -9.82 16.01
C GLY A 243 -16.69 -10.79 16.44
N GLY A 244 -16.50 -12.06 16.12
CA GLY A 244 -17.41 -13.13 16.53
C GLY A 244 -17.62 -13.14 18.04
N THR A 245 -16.53 -13.11 18.82
CA THR A 245 -16.61 -13.05 20.29
C THR A 245 -17.35 -11.81 20.78
N LEU A 246 -17.04 -10.63 20.25
CA LEU A 246 -17.65 -9.37 20.69
C LEU A 246 -19.14 -9.29 20.33
N VAL A 247 -19.50 -9.70 19.12
CA VAL A 247 -20.89 -9.73 18.65
C VAL A 247 -21.71 -10.72 19.47
N ASP A 248 -21.16 -11.90 19.76
CA ASP A 248 -21.84 -12.97 20.51
C ASP A 248 -22.02 -12.64 22.01
N SER A 249 -21.09 -11.86 22.61
CA SER A 249 -21.12 -11.56 24.05
C SER A 249 -21.77 -10.22 24.41
N VAL A 250 -21.41 -9.14 23.72
CA VAL A 250 -21.82 -7.76 24.05
C VAL A 250 -22.75 -7.17 22.98
N GLY A 251 -22.67 -7.69 21.75
CA GLY A 251 -23.42 -7.21 20.60
C GLY A 251 -22.54 -6.45 19.60
N TRP A 252 -23.11 -6.17 18.43
CA TRP A 252 -22.36 -5.63 17.30
C TRP A 252 -21.71 -4.26 17.57
N ARG A 253 -22.27 -3.44 18.46
CA ARG A 253 -21.72 -2.12 18.81
C ARG A 253 -20.31 -2.22 19.40
N ALA A 254 -20.00 -3.31 20.09
CA ALA A 254 -18.70 -3.52 20.73
C ALA A 254 -17.54 -3.64 19.73
N ILE A 255 -17.80 -4.04 18.48
CA ILE A 255 -16.78 -4.11 17.42
C ILE A 255 -16.20 -2.73 17.08
N PHE A 256 -16.98 -1.67 17.34
CA PHE A 256 -16.53 -0.30 17.14
C PHE A 256 -15.92 0.28 18.43
N TRP A 257 -16.41 -0.12 19.61
CA TRP A 257 -15.86 0.35 20.87
C TRP A 257 -14.45 -0.20 21.14
N ILE A 258 -14.12 -1.42 20.71
CA ILE A 258 -12.78 -1.99 20.90
C ILE A 258 -11.66 -1.17 20.24
N ASN A 259 -11.97 -0.47 19.16
CA ASN A 259 -11.01 0.40 18.47
C ASN A 259 -10.64 1.65 19.28
N VAL A 260 -11.56 2.16 20.10
CA VAL A 260 -11.39 3.42 20.85
C VAL A 260 -10.23 3.37 21.85
N PRO A 261 -10.14 2.40 22.78
CA PRO A 261 -9.04 2.35 23.74
C PRO A 261 -7.68 2.16 23.06
N VAL A 262 -7.62 1.35 21.99
CA VAL A 262 -6.38 1.12 21.24
C VAL A 262 -5.95 2.38 20.48
N ALA A 263 -6.89 3.10 19.86
CA ALA A 263 -6.62 4.36 19.18
C ALA A 263 -6.18 5.46 20.14
N LEU A 264 -6.79 5.55 21.33
CA LEU A 264 -6.37 6.50 22.38
C LEU A 264 -4.96 6.18 22.91
N ALA A 265 -4.65 4.89 23.14
CA ALA A 265 -3.31 4.47 23.52
C ALA A 265 -2.28 4.82 22.43
N ALA A 266 -2.57 4.50 21.17
CA ALA A 266 -1.72 4.87 20.04
C ALA A 266 -1.54 6.40 19.92
N LEU A 267 -2.60 7.18 20.19
CA LEU A 267 -2.58 8.65 20.13
C LEU A 267 -1.64 9.22 21.20
N LEU A 268 -1.78 8.74 22.44
CA LEU A 268 -0.92 9.13 23.56
C LEU A 268 0.54 8.76 23.30
N LEU A 269 0.78 7.51 22.88
CA LEU A 269 2.14 7.03 22.58
C LEU A 269 2.76 7.79 21.41
N THR A 270 1.98 8.14 20.38
CA THR A 270 2.46 9.00 19.29
C THR A 270 2.87 10.37 19.80
N ALA A 271 2.07 10.98 20.69
CA ALA A 271 2.36 12.28 21.26
C ALA A 271 3.67 12.29 22.06
N LEU A 272 3.97 11.19 22.75
CA LEU A 272 5.14 11.07 23.61
C LEU A 272 6.41 10.68 22.83
N PHE A 273 6.31 9.70 21.93
CA PHE A 273 7.50 9.02 21.41
C PHE A 273 7.85 9.35 19.97
N VAL A 274 6.88 9.71 19.12
CA VAL A 274 7.10 9.94 17.68
C VAL A 274 7.59 11.38 17.48
N PRO A 275 8.80 11.61 16.95
CA PRO A 275 9.25 12.95 16.60
C PRO A 275 8.51 13.47 15.36
N GLU A 276 8.34 14.79 15.26
CA GLU A 276 7.77 15.38 14.05
C GLU A 276 8.77 15.26 12.90
N SER A 277 8.28 14.90 11.71
CA SER A 277 9.09 14.80 10.49
C SER A 277 8.29 15.25 9.28
N ARG A 278 8.96 15.94 8.36
CA ARG A 278 8.39 16.50 7.14
C ARG A 278 9.27 16.15 5.94
N ALA A 279 8.68 16.02 4.77
CA ALA A 279 9.46 15.79 3.56
C ALA A 279 10.22 17.07 3.17
N PRO A 280 11.51 16.99 2.76
CA PRO A 280 12.27 18.15 2.30
C PRO A 280 11.66 18.84 1.07
N ARG A 281 10.94 18.08 0.23
CA ARG A 281 10.21 18.58 -0.94
C ARG A 281 8.82 17.92 -0.99
N PRO A 282 7.80 18.53 -0.37
CA PRO A 282 6.46 17.98 -0.39
C PRO A 282 5.82 18.11 -1.77
N ARG A 283 5.29 17.01 -2.31
CA ARG A 283 4.50 16.99 -3.56
C ARG A 283 3.32 17.96 -3.52
N ARG A 284 2.89 18.50 -4.66
CA ARG A 284 1.66 19.32 -4.76
C ARG A 284 0.39 18.48 -4.52
N VAL A 285 -0.56 19.00 -3.74
CA VAL A 285 -1.90 18.39 -3.65
C VAL A 285 -2.61 18.68 -4.97
N ASP A 286 -3.24 17.65 -5.52
CA ASP A 286 -4.10 17.77 -6.67
C ASP A 286 -5.57 17.56 -6.26
N PRO A 287 -6.29 18.65 -5.90
CA PRO A 287 -7.66 18.53 -5.41
C PRO A 287 -8.63 18.10 -6.53
N VAL A 288 -8.33 18.42 -7.79
CA VAL A 288 -9.21 18.10 -8.92
C VAL A 288 -9.16 16.61 -9.24
N GLY A 289 -7.96 16.03 -9.43
CA GLY A 289 -7.82 14.58 -9.61
C GLY A 289 -8.36 13.80 -8.42
N GLN A 290 -8.20 14.33 -7.21
CA GLN A 290 -8.79 13.75 -6.01
C GLN A 290 -10.32 13.72 -6.05
N VAL A 291 -10.98 14.83 -6.42
CA VAL A 291 -12.44 14.88 -6.57
C VAL A 291 -12.89 13.95 -7.70
N LEU A 292 -12.16 13.89 -8.81
CA LEU A 292 -12.49 12.99 -9.92
C LEU A 292 -12.42 11.52 -9.48
N VAL A 293 -11.40 11.10 -8.71
CA VAL A 293 -11.32 9.73 -8.17
C VAL A 293 -12.47 9.45 -7.20
N ILE A 294 -12.80 10.39 -6.30
CA ILE A 294 -13.93 10.24 -5.37
C ILE A 294 -15.24 10.07 -6.13
N VAL A 295 -15.53 10.95 -7.09
CA VAL A 295 -16.76 10.90 -7.89
C VAL A 295 -16.82 9.62 -8.71
N MET A 296 -15.71 9.20 -9.32
CA MET A 296 -15.62 7.97 -10.10
C MET A 296 -15.98 6.75 -9.25
N LEU A 297 -15.30 6.58 -8.11
CA LEU A 297 -15.50 5.42 -7.24
C LEU A 297 -16.88 5.46 -6.58
N ALA A 298 -17.28 6.59 -5.98
CA ALA A 298 -18.57 6.72 -5.30
C ALA A 298 -19.74 6.45 -6.24
N SER A 299 -19.69 7.01 -7.46
CA SER A 299 -20.77 6.83 -8.42
C SER A 299 -20.81 5.41 -8.97
N LEU A 300 -19.66 4.79 -9.24
CA LEU A 300 -19.58 3.40 -9.70
C LEU A 300 -20.11 2.43 -8.65
N THR A 301 -19.63 2.55 -7.41
CA THR A 301 -20.07 1.70 -6.30
C THR A 301 -21.55 1.89 -6.01
N TYR A 302 -22.05 3.15 -6.01
CA TYR A 302 -23.48 3.42 -5.86
C TYR A 302 -24.32 2.74 -6.95
N ALA A 303 -23.91 2.86 -8.22
CA ALA A 303 -24.62 2.26 -9.33
C ALA A 303 -24.68 0.72 -9.19
N ILE A 304 -23.60 0.07 -8.76
CA ILE A 304 -23.57 -1.40 -8.59
C ILE A 304 -24.46 -1.84 -7.43
N ILE A 305 -24.37 -1.18 -6.27
CA ILE A 305 -25.11 -1.57 -5.06
C ILE A 305 -26.63 -1.34 -5.22
N GLU A 306 -27.02 -0.21 -5.80
CA GLU A 306 -28.42 0.21 -5.89
C GLU A 306 -29.13 -0.24 -7.18
N ALA A 307 -28.39 -0.71 -8.20
CA ALA A 307 -29.00 -1.19 -9.45
C ALA A 307 -29.99 -2.35 -9.26
N PRO A 308 -29.74 -3.36 -8.41
CA PRO A 308 -30.69 -4.45 -8.19
C PRO A 308 -32.03 -3.98 -7.59
N SER A 309 -32.02 -2.97 -6.71
CA SER A 309 -33.23 -2.47 -6.04
C SER A 309 -33.98 -1.44 -6.89
N LYS A 310 -33.25 -0.52 -7.56
CA LYS A 310 -33.84 0.59 -8.33
C LYS A 310 -34.05 0.28 -9.80
N GLY A 311 -33.47 -0.81 -10.29
CA GLY A 311 -33.45 -1.19 -11.70
C GLY A 311 -32.29 -0.55 -12.46
N TRP A 312 -31.63 -1.38 -13.27
CA TRP A 312 -30.46 -1.01 -14.08
C TRP A 312 -30.74 0.12 -15.09
N GLY A 313 -31.97 0.24 -15.59
CA GLY A 313 -32.39 1.29 -16.51
C GLY A 313 -32.92 2.56 -15.85
N SER A 314 -32.93 2.65 -14.51
CA SER A 314 -33.47 3.83 -13.84
C SER A 314 -32.62 5.07 -14.13
N PRO A 315 -33.22 6.28 -14.27
CA PRO A 315 -32.48 7.50 -14.54
C PRO A 315 -31.39 7.81 -13.51
N VAL A 316 -31.61 7.39 -12.25
CA VAL A 316 -30.65 7.53 -11.16
C VAL A 316 -29.40 6.68 -11.40
N ILE A 317 -29.57 5.39 -11.70
CA ILE A 317 -28.44 4.47 -11.93
C ILE A 317 -27.69 4.81 -13.21
N VAL A 318 -28.40 5.20 -14.26
CA VAL A 318 -27.79 5.70 -15.51
C VAL A 318 -27.02 6.99 -15.24
N GLY A 319 -27.57 7.91 -14.43
CA GLY A 319 -26.91 9.15 -14.03
C GLY A 319 -25.61 8.93 -13.27
N PHE A 320 -25.61 8.05 -12.26
CA PHE A 320 -24.38 7.69 -11.53
C PHE A 320 -23.38 6.94 -12.41
N SER A 321 -23.85 6.04 -13.28
CA SER A 321 -22.99 5.34 -14.24
C SER A 321 -22.32 6.33 -15.21
N ALA A 322 -23.09 7.29 -15.73
CA ALA A 322 -22.58 8.36 -16.58
C ALA A 322 -21.58 9.26 -15.83
N ALA A 323 -21.87 9.60 -14.57
CA ALA A 323 -20.94 10.36 -13.72
C ALA A 323 -19.63 9.62 -13.47
N ALA A 324 -19.67 8.30 -13.25
CA ALA A 324 -18.48 7.47 -13.10
C ALA A 324 -17.61 7.49 -14.38
N VAL A 325 -18.24 7.30 -15.55
CA VAL A 325 -17.56 7.35 -16.85
C VAL A 325 -17.00 8.74 -17.13
N ALA A 326 -17.78 9.80 -16.88
CA ALA A 326 -17.35 11.18 -17.07
C ALA A 326 -16.17 11.54 -16.16
N ALA A 327 -16.19 11.10 -14.89
CA ALA A 327 -15.10 11.31 -13.96
C ALA A 327 -13.82 10.56 -14.36
N LEU A 328 -13.96 9.32 -14.87
CA LEU A 328 -12.85 8.56 -15.43
C LEU A 328 -12.25 9.27 -16.66
N ILE A 329 -13.07 9.69 -17.63
CA ILE A 329 -12.62 10.44 -18.80
C ILE A 329 -11.95 11.75 -18.37
N GLY A 330 -12.56 12.46 -17.42
CA GLY A 330 -12.00 13.67 -16.82
C GLY A 330 -10.62 13.43 -16.23
N LEU A 331 -10.43 12.35 -15.48
CA LEU A 331 -9.13 11.97 -14.90
C LEU A 331 -8.09 11.65 -15.98
N LEU A 332 -8.48 10.88 -17.00
CA LEU A 332 -7.61 10.50 -18.12
C LEU A 332 -7.16 11.70 -18.96
N LEU A 333 -8.00 12.74 -19.06
CA LEU A 333 -7.67 13.98 -19.76
C LEU A 333 -6.90 14.96 -18.86
N TYR A 334 -7.25 15.07 -17.59
CA TYR A 334 -6.71 16.08 -16.68
C TYR A 334 -5.29 15.75 -16.22
N GLU A 335 -5.02 14.52 -15.80
CA GLU A 335 -3.74 14.17 -15.17
C GLU A 335 -2.49 14.26 -16.05
N PRO A 336 -2.54 13.91 -17.35
CA PRO A 336 -1.38 14.10 -18.23
C PRO A 336 -0.93 15.55 -18.37
N ARG A 337 -1.79 16.53 -18.03
CA ARG A 337 -1.49 17.97 -18.16
C ARG A 337 -0.84 18.55 -16.91
N ARG A 338 -0.78 17.80 -15.81
CA ARG A 338 -0.27 18.27 -14.51
C ARG A 338 1.22 18.01 -14.38
N ARG A 339 1.92 18.96 -13.74
CA ARG A 339 3.36 18.82 -13.42
C ARG A 339 3.60 17.79 -12.31
N ASP A 340 2.72 17.76 -11.32
CA ASP A 340 2.72 16.79 -10.22
C ASP A 340 1.34 16.08 -10.20
N PRO A 341 1.10 15.08 -11.06
CA PRO A 341 -0.15 14.32 -11.04
C PRO A 341 -0.26 13.46 -9.76
N LEU A 342 -1.49 13.24 -9.31
CA LEU A 342 -1.84 12.29 -8.25
C LEU A 342 -1.48 10.87 -8.69
N ILE A 343 -1.83 10.52 -9.92
CA ILE A 343 -1.50 9.24 -10.55
C ILE A 343 -0.82 9.52 -11.89
N ASP A 344 0.44 9.13 -12.01
CA ASP A 344 1.13 9.20 -13.29
C ASP A 344 0.62 8.09 -14.21
N LEU A 345 -0.29 8.45 -15.13
CA LEU A 345 -0.91 7.51 -16.07
C LEU A 345 0.11 6.81 -16.96
N ARG A 346 1.34 7.33 -17.09
CA ARG A 346 2.42 6.67 -17.83
C ARG A 346 2.81 5.33 -17.19
N PHE A 347 2.59 5.14 -15.89
CA PHE A 347 2.83 3.85 -15.23
C PHE A 347 2.00 2.72 -15.84
N PHE A 348 0.77 3.01 -16.28
CA PHE A 348 -0.10 2.03 -16.90
C PHE A 348 0.33 1.58 -18.30
N ARG A 349 1.38 2.20 -18.88
CA ARG A 349 2.02 1.72 -20.11
C ARG A 349 2.93 0.51 -19.84
N SER A 350 3.33 0.30 -18.59
CA SER A 350 4.04 -0.89 -18.15
C SER A 350 3.04 -2.02 -17.90
N ALA A 351 3.11 -3.08 -18.69
CA ALA A 351 2.23 -4.23 -18.52
C ALA A 351 2.35 -4.89 -17.13
N PRO A 352 3.55 -5.00 -16.52
CA PRO A 352 3.68 -5.44 -15.12
C PRO A 352 2.93 -4.56 -14.11
N PHE A 353 2.95 -3.24 -14.28
CA PHE A 353 2.27 -2.31 -13.38
C PHE A 353 0.75 -2.38 -13.51
N SER A 354 0.23 -2.30 -14.74
CA SER A 354 -1.21 -2.44 -15.01
C SER A 354 -1.72 -3.81 -14.57
N GLY A 355 -0.94 -4.85 -14.83
CA GLY A 355 -1.17 -6.19 -14.33
C GLY A 355 -1.31 -6.25 -12.82
N ALA A 356 -0.36 -5.67 -12.09
CA ALA A 356 -0.37 -5.61 -10.63
C ALA A 356 -1.64 -4.93 -10.09
N ALA A 357 -2.05 -3.82 -10.70
CA ALA A 357 -3.27 -3.10 -10.30
C ALA A 357 -4.54 -3.92 -10.51
N ILE A 358 -4.70 -4.58 -11.67
CA ILE A 358 -5.89 -5.40 -11.96
C ILE A 358 -5.89 -6.69 -11.13
N ILE A 359 -4.72 -7.32 -10.92
CA ILE A 359 -4.56 -8.47 -10.02
C ILE A 359 -4.97 -8.08 -8.59
N ALA A 360 -4.54 -6.90 -8.12
CA ALA A 360 -4.90 -6.39 -6.80
C ALA A 360 -6.41 -6.17 -6.67
N ILE A 361 -7.05 -5.53 -7.66
CA ILE A 361 -8.51 -5.33 -7.68
C ILE A 361 -9.21 -6.69 -7.67
N SER A 362 -8.81 -7.63 -8.52
CA SER A 362 -9.47 -8.93 -8.68
C SER A 362 -9.36 -9.81 -7.44
N ALA A 363 -8.14 -9.97 -6.90
CA ALA A 363 -7.93 -10.80 -5.72
C ALA A 363 -8.64 -10.24 -4.48
N PHE A 364 -8.63 -8.92 -4.31
CA PHE A 364 -9.31 -8.29 -3.18
C PHE A 364 -10.82 -8.15 -3.42
N ALA A 365 -11.31 -8.10 -4.66
CA ALA A 365 -12.73 -8.26 -4.93
C ALA A 365 -13.22 -9.66 -4.55
N GLY A 366 -12.43 -10.69 -4.87
CA GLY A 366 -12.68 -12.04 -4.37
C GLY A 366 -12.73 -12.11 -2.85
N LEU A 367 -11.79 -11.49 -2.13
CA LEU A 367 -11.78 -11.51 -0.67
C LEU A 367 -12.98 -10.75 -0.06
N GLY A 368 -13.32 -9.57 -0.57
CA GLY A 368 -14.45 -8.79 -0.07
C GLY A 368 -15.79 -9.53 -0.27
N GLY A 369 -16.03 -10.01 -1.49
CA GLY A 369 -17.21 -10.82 -1.81
C GLY A 369 -17.27 -12.13 -1.02
N PHE A 370 -16.11 -12.79 -0.85
CA PHE A 370 -15.99 -14.00 -0.03
C PHE A 370 -16.40 -13.73 1.42
N LEU A 371 -15.82 -12.73 2.09
CA LEU A 371 -16.13 -12.46 3.51
C LEU A 371 -17.61 -12.09 3.72
N PHE A 372 -18.16 -11.30 2.80
CA PHE A 372 -19.57 -10.90 2.80
C PHE A 372 -20.50 -12.11 2.67
N LEU A 373 -20.39 -12.86 1.57
CA LEU A 373 -21.27 -14.02 1.30
C LEU A 373 -21.08 -15.14 2.32
N ASN A 374 -19.83 -15.38 2.71
CA ASN A 374 -19.52 -16.44 3.66
C ASN A 374 -20.13 -16.18 5.03
N THR A 375 -20.16 -14.92 5.46
CA THR A 375 -20.78 -14.58 6.73
C THR A 375 -22.29 -14.80 6.70
N LEU A 376 -22.97 -14.30 5.67
CA LEU A 376 -24.42 -14.49 5.51
C LEU A 376 -24.77 -15.98 5.43
N TYR A 377 -23.99 -16.77 4.69
CA TYR A 377 -24.18 -18.22 4.63
C TYR A 377 -24.02 -18.91 5.99
N LEU A 378 -22.92 -18.64 6.72
CA LEU A 378 -22.66 -19.33 7.99
C LEU A 378 -23.62 -18.92 9.10
N GLN A 379 -24.10 -17.67 9.12
CA GLN A 379 -24.98 -17.20 10.19
C GLN A 379 -26.46 -17.32 9.84
N ASP A 380 -26.89 -16.89 8.65
CA ASP A 380 -28.32 -16.86 8.32
C ASP A 380 -28.81 -18.18 7.70
N VAL A 381 -27.99 -18.90 6.93
CA VAL A 381 -28.39 -20.21 6.35
C VAL A 381 -28.06 -21.36 7.30
N ARG A 382 -26.88 -21.33 7.92
CA ARG A 382 -26.40 -22.41 8.80
C ARG A 382 -26.76 -22.21 10.27
N GLY A 383 -27.29 -21.06 10.64
CA GLY A 383 -27.66 -20.74 12.03
C GLY A 383 -26.47 -20.74 12.99
N MET A 384 -25.22 -20.62 12.52
CA MET A 384 -24.06 -20.62 13.41
C MET A 384 -23.96 -19.30 14.17
N SER A 385 -23.48 -19.36 15.41
CA SER A 385 -23.21 -18.14 16.17
C SER A 385 -22.08 -17.32 15.51
N PRO A 386 -22.03 -15.99 15.72
CA PRO A 386 -20.98 -15.13 15.18
C PRO A 386 -19.57 -15.62 15.52
N LEU A 387 -19.36 -16.15 16.73
CA LEU A 387 -18.08 -16.75 17.14
C LEU A 387 -17.72 -17.96 16.28
N HIS A 388 -18.63 -18.90 16.08
CA HIS A 388 -18.38 -20.08 15.26
C HIS A 388 -18.10 -19.71 13.79
N ALA A 389 -18.84 -18.75 13.24
CA ALA A 389 -18.60 -18.23 11.90
C ALA A 389 -17.21 -17.58 11.79
N GLY A 390 -16.81 -16.80 12.80
CA GLY A 390 -15.46 -16.22 12.91
C GLY A 390 -14.36 -17.27 12.96
N LEU A 391 -14.51 -18.30 13.80
CA LEU A 391 -13.56 -19.41 13.92
C LEU A 391 -13.40 -20.19 12.61
N CYS A 392 -14.47 -20.32 11.82
CA CYS A 392 -14.40 -20.97 10.51
C CYS A 392 -13.46 -20.25 9.53
N THR A 393 -13.14 -18.97 9.74
CA THR A 393 -12.21 -18.21 8.87
C THR A 393 -10.73 -18.38 9.25
N LEU A 394 -10.42 -19.02 10.39
CA LEU A 394 -9.05 -19.28 10.84
C LEU A 394 -8.15 -19.99 9.81
N PRO A 395 -8.63 -20.90 8.95
CA PRO A 395 -7.79 -21.47 7.91
C PRO A 395 -7.24 -20.43 6.93
N ILE A 396 -8.01 -19.38 6.62
CA ILE A 396 -7.55 -18.28 5.74
C ILE A 396 -6.39 -17.55 6.42
N ALA A 397 -6.58 -17.20 7.69
CA ALA A 397 -5.56 -16.60 8.53
C ALA A 397 -4.27 -17.44 8.58
N ALA A 398 -4.40 -18.72 8.90
CA ALA A 398 -3.26 -19.63 9.02
C ALA A 398 -2.47 -19.72 7.70
N MET A 399 -3.18 -19.85 6.57
CA MET A 399 -2.53 -19.89 5.26
C MET A 399 -1.84 -18.56 4.93
N THR A 400 -2.47 -17.42 5.19
CA THR A 400 -1.81 -16.11 4.97
C THR A 400 -0.58 -15.92 5.85
N LEU A 401 -0.63 -16.29 7.13
CA LEU A 401 0.49 -16.19 8.06
C LEU A 401 1.69 -17.04 7.60
N VAL A 402 1.43 -18.28 7.18
CA VAL A 402 2.48 -19.23 6.79
C VAL A 402 2.99 -18.92 5.39
N PHE A 403 2.11 -18.73 4.42
CA PHE A 403 2.49 -18.67 3.01
C PHE A 403 2.84 -17.28 2.49
N ALA A 404 2.48 -16.17 3.18
CA ALA A 404 2.89 -14.84 2.74
C ALA A 404 4.42 -14.61 2.81
N PRO A 405 5.15 -15.04 3.87
CA PRO A 405 6.60 -15.01 3.87
C PRO A 405 7.22 -15.89 2.78
N LEU A 406 6.63 -17.07 2.52
CA LEU A 406 7.07 -17.97 1.45
C LEU A 406 6.89 -17.30 0.08
N SER A 407 5.76 -16.65 -0.16
CA SER A 407 5.50 -15.84 -1.35
C SER A 407 6.58 -14.78 -1.55
N GLY A 408 6.94 -14.05 -0.48
CA GLY A 408 8.03 -13.07 -0.53
C GLY A 408 9.38 -13.67 -0.94
N ARG A 409 9.74 -14.85 -0.41
CA ARG A 409 10.96 -15.57 -0.79
C ARG A 409 10.91 -16.05 -2.23
N LEU A 410 9.78 -16.62 -2.67
CA LEU A 410 9.57 -17.03 -4.06
C LEU A 410 9.74 -15.85 -5.03
N VAL A 411 9.18 -14.69 -4.69
CA VAL A 411 9.31 -13.46 -5.49
C VAL A 411 10.77 -13.01 -5.58
N GLY A 412 11.53 -13.09 -4.48
CA GLY A 412 12.95 -12.74 -4.44
C GLY A 412 13.83 -13.68 -5.29
N ASP A 413 13.59 -14.99 -5.20
CA ASP A 413 14.48 -15.99 -5.79
C ASP A 413 14.10 -16.34 -7.24
N ARG A 414 12.79 -16.44 -7.53
CA ARG A 414 12.24 -16.95 -8.80
C ARG A 414 11.40 -15.91 -9.56
N GLY A 415 11.31 -14.70 -9.03
CA GLY A 415 10.43 -13.65 -9.55
C GLY A 415 8.95 -13.85 -9.20
N PRO A 416 8.09 -12.91 -9.57
CA PRO A 416 6.68 -12.88 -9.15
C PRO A 416 5.78 -13.94 -9.80
N ARG A 417 6.20 -14.54 -10.93
CA ARG A 417 5.37 -15.44 -11.74
C ARG A 417 4.85 -16.68 -10.98
N PRO A 418 5.70 -17.49 -10.32
CA PRO A 418 5.22 -18.72 -9.69
C PRO A 418 4.20 -18.42 -8.58
N SER A 419 4.44 -17.36 -7.82
CA SER A 419 3.54 -16.91 -6.75
C SER A 419 2.17 -16.49 -7.30
N LEU A 420 2.13 -15.68 -8.36
CA LEU A 420 0.87 -15.24 -8.99
C LEU A 420 0.08 -16.39 -9.62
N VAL A 421 0.77 -17.36 -10.25
CA VAL A 421 0.13 -18.55 -10.82
C VAL A 421 -0.50 -19.40 -9.72
N MET A 422 0.23 -19.67 -8.63
CA MET A 422 -0.31 -20.39 -7.47
C MET A 422 -1.51 -19.65 -6.87
N ALA A 423 -1.42 -18.31 -6.76
CA ALA A 423 -2.50 -17.49 -6.25
C ALA A 423 -3.78 -17.63 -7.10
N GLY A 424 -3.67 -17.46 -8.42
CA GLY A 424 -4.80 -17.54 -9.33
C GLY A 424 -5.45 -18.92 -9.38
N ILE A 425 -4.64 -19.99 -9.39
CA ILE A 425 -5.14 -21.38 -9.33
C ILE A 425 -5.91 -21.61 -8.02
N ALA A 426 -5.35 -21.20 -6.89
CA ALA A 426 -5.96 -21.42 -5.59
C ALA A 426 -7.26 -20.62 -5.41
N ILE A 427 -7.30 -19.34 -5.77
CA ILE A 427 -8.54 -18.54 -5.74
C ILE A 427 -9.60 -19.15 -6.66
N THR A 428 -9.22 -19.58 -7.86
CA THR A 428 -10.11 -20.24 -8.83
C THR A 428 -10.67 -21.55 -8.28
N ALA A 429 -9.79 -22.42 -7.75
CA ALA A 429 -10.18 -23.71 -7.20
C ALA A 429 -11.11 -23.54 -5.99
N SER A 430 -10.82 -22.60 -5.09
CA SER A 430 -11.71 -22.28 -3.98
C SER A 430 -13.07 -21.79 -4.46
N GLY A 431 -13.10 -20.83 -5.40
CA GLY A 431 -14.36 -20.36 -6.00
C GLY A 431 -15.18 -21.50 -6.58
N LEU A 432 -14.56 -22.44 -7.31
CA LEU A 432 -15.22 -23.64 -7.84
C LEU A 432 -15.76 -24.54 -6.72
N MET A 433 -15.01 -24.76 -5.64
CA MET A 433 -15.50 -25.52 -4.49
C MET A 433 -16.73 -24.86 -3.85
N LEU A 434 -16.74 -23.53 -3.76
CA LEU A 434 -17.82 -22.75 -3.15
C LEU A 434 -19.09 -22.70 -4.01
N THR A 435 -18.98 -22.83 -5.34
CA THR A 435 -20.17 -22.97 -6.23
C THR A 435 -21.03 -24.20 -5.90
N ARG A 436 -20.48 -25.20 -5.22
CA ARG A 436 -21.16 -26.45 -4.86
C ARG A 436 -21.79 -26.41 -3.47
N ILE A 437 -21.75 -25.27 -2.78
CA ILE A 437 -22.32 -25.15 -1.44
C ILE A 437 -23.83 -25.33 -1.47
N THR A 438 -24.31 -26.06 -0.48
CA THR A 438 -25.69 -26.32 -0.11
C THR A 438 -25.86 -26.07 1.40
N PRO A 439 -27.09 -25.93 1.93
CA PRO A 439 -27.30 -25.75 3.36
C PRO A 439 -26.63 -26.86 4.21
N ASP A 440 -26.63 -28.10 3.72
CA ASP A 440 -26.08 -29.26 4.45
C ASP A 440 -24.60 -29.56 4.15
N THR A 441 -23.87 -28.63 3.51
CA THR A 441 -22.47 -28.88 3.13
C THR A 441 -21.62 -29.24 4.35
N PRO A 442 -20.85 -30.35 4.32
CA PRO A 442 -20.06 -30.78 5.46
C PRO A 442 -18.96 -29.77 5.79
N LEU A 443 -18.74 -29.50 7.08
CA LEU A 443 -17.76 -28.51 7.55
C LEU A 443 -16.34 -28.74 7.00
N PRO A 444 -15.82 -29.97 6.88
CA PRO A 444 -14.51 -30.22 6.26
C PRO A 444 -14.38 -29.68 4.84
N TRP A 445 -15.45 -29.71 4.03
CA TRP A 445 -15.44 -29.14 2.68
C TRP A 445 -15.29 -27.62 2.70
N LEU A 446 -16.01 -26.95 3.61
CA LEU A 446 -15.91 -25.50 3.81
C LEU A 446 -14.50 -25.12 4.26
N LEU A 447 -13.98 -25.76 5.30
CA LEU A 447 -12.62 -25.50 5.80
C LEU A 447 -11.54 -25.76 4.73
N ALA A 448 -11.70 -26.80 3.91
CA ALA A 448 -10.83 -27.05 2.77
C ALA A 448 -10.91 -25.91 1.74
N SER A 449 -12.12 -25.46 1.37
CA SER A 449 -12.29 -24.34 0.43
C SER A 449 -11.68 -23.03 0.95
N TYR A 450 -11.78 -22.77 2.25
CA TYR A 450 -11.22 -21.58 2.91
C TYR A 450 -9.69 -21.66 3.00
N THR A 451 -9.16 -22.87 3.24
CA THR A 451 -7.71 -23.13 3.22
C THR A 451 -7.15 -22.82 1.83
N VAL A 452 -7.81 -23.34 0.79
CA VAL A 452 -7.40 -23.09 -0.61
C VAL A 452 -7.53 -21.60 -0.95
N PHE A 453 -8.59 -20.93 -0.50
CA PHE A 453 -8.74 -19.47 -0.68
C PHE A 453 -7.61 -18.68 -0.01
N GLY A 454 -7.32 -19.01 1.26
CA GLY A 454 -6.29 -18.37 2.05
C GLY A 454 -4.90 -18.55 1.47
N LEU A 455 -4.59 -19.73 0.92
CA LEU A 455 -3.35 -19.96 0.17
C LEU A 455 -3.24 -19.03 -1.04
N GLY A 456 -4.35 -18.86 -1.77
CA GLY A 456 -4.43 -17.95 -2.91
C GLY A 456 -4.14 -16.51 -2.51
N LEU A 457 -4.79 -16.04 -1.45
CA LEU A 457 -4.59 -14.69 -0.90
C LEU A 457 -3.16 -14.49 -0.36
N ALA A 458 -2.59 -15.50 0.30
CA ALA A 458 -1.22 -15.45 0.81
C ALA A 458 -0.19 -15.24 -0.31
N MET A 459 -0.42 -15.89 -1.46
CA MET A 459 0.49 -15.91 -2.60
C MET A 459 0.36 -14.69 -3.52
N VAL A 460 -0.64 -13.83 -3.34
CA VAL A 460 -0.87 -12.68 -4.24
C VAL A 460 -0.26 -11.37 -3.71
N ASN A 461 -0.14 -11.21 -2.40
CA ASN A 461 0.14 -9.90 -1.80
C ASN A 461 1.58 -9.39 -2.06
N ALA A 462 2.58 -10.25 -1.83
CA ALA A 462 3.98 -9.92 -2.09
C ALA A 462 4.26 -9.64 -3.58
N PRO A 463 3.81 -10.46 -4.55
CA PRO A 463 4.05 -10.18 -5.95
C PRO A 463 3.34 -8.92 -6.44
N ILE A 464 2.11 -8.59 -6.00
CA ILE A 464 1.45 -7.31 -6.35
C ILE A 464 2.36 -6.12 -6.01
N THR A 465 2.87 -6.10 -4.78
CA THR A 465 3.70 -4.99 -4.31
C THR A 465 5.03 -4.94 -5.07
N ASN A 466 5.63 -6.11 -5.30
CA ASN A 466 6.87 -6.21 -6.04
C ASN A 466 6.72 -5.78 -7.50
N THR A 467 5.70 -6.26 -8.22
CA THR A 467 5.50 -5.93 -9.64
C THR A 467 5.07 -4.49 -9.87
N ALA A 468 4.34 -3.89 -8.93
CA ALA A 468 3.99 -2.48 -9.00
C ALA A 468 5.23 -1.58 -8.89
N VAL A 469 6.18 -1.94 -8.02
CA VAL A 469 7.36 -1.10 -7.73
C VAL A 469 8.56 -1.45 -8.61
N SER A 470 8.69 -2.70 -9.04
CA SER A 470 9.82 -3.18 -9.84
C SER A 470 9.82 -2.55 -11.22
N GLY A 471 10.95 -1.92 -11.58
CA GLY A 471 11.09 -1.20 -12.85
C GLY A 471 10.71 0.28 -12.79
N MET A 472 10.28 0.79 -11.63
CA MET A 472 10.03 2.23 -11.45
C MET A 472 11.29 2.95 -10.92
N PRO A 473 11.54 4.21 -11.34
CA PRO A 473 12.56 5.04 -10.70
C PRO A 473 12.34 5.14 -9.18
N ARG A 474 13.42 5.18 -8.40
CA ARG A 474 13.34 5.17 -6.92
C ARG A 474 12.48 6.32 -6.36
N ALA A 475 12.45 7.47 -7.04
CA ALA A 475 11.62 8.62 -6.68
C ALA A 475 10.11 8.39 -6.86
N GLN A 476 9.72 7.41 -7.68
CA GLN A 476 8.33 7.13 -8.06
C GLN A 476 7.79 5.82 -7.46
N ALA A 477 8.67 4.97 -6.92
CA ALA A 477 8.34 3.73 -6.23
C ALA A 477 7.24 3.87 -5.16
N GLY A 478 7.25 4.98 -4.40
CA GLY A 478 6.24 5.26 -3.37
C GLY A 478 4.84 5.48 -3.96
N VAL A 479 4.73 6.19 -5.09
CA VAL A 479 3.44 6.39 -5.79
C VAL A 479 2.93 5.08 -6.34
N ALA A 480 3.81 4.28 -6.94
CA ALA A 480 3.45 2.97 -7.46
C ALA A 480 2.90 2.04 -6.37
N ALA A 481 3.52 2.02 -5.20
CA ALA A 481 3.03 1.27 -4.04
C ALA A 481 1.68 1.80 -3.52
N ALA A 482 1.48 3.12 -3.53
CA ALA A 482 0.22 3.75 -3.13
C ALA A 482 -0.93 3.39 -4.09
N VAL A 483 -0.67 3.36 -5.41
CA VAL A 483 -1.64 2.89 -6.41
C VAL A 483 -1.98 1.43 -6.16
N ALA A 484 -0.99 0.55 -5.95
CA ALA A 484 -1.24 -0.86 -5.66
C ALA A 484 -2.06 -1.07 -4.37
N SER A 485 -1.81 -0.26 -3.33
CA SER A 485 -2.61 -0.28 -2.10
C SER A 485 -4.04 0.19 -2.34
N THR A 486 -4.20 1.25 -3.14
CA THR A 486 -5.52 1.80 -3.49
C THR A 486 -6.32 0.78 -4.31
N SER A 487 -5.69 0.11 -5.27
CA SER A 487 -6.28 -0.98 -6.05
C SER A 487 -6.82 -2.12 -5.18
N ARG A 488 -6.15 -2.47 -4.08
CA ARG A 488 -6.67 -3.46 -3.12
C ARG A 488 -7.94 -2.99 -2.43
N GLN A 489 -8.00 -1.73 -1.99
CA GLN A 489 -9.19 -1.17 -1.34
C GLN A 489 -10.37 -1.03 -2.31
N ILE A 490 -10.11 -0.60 -3.55
CA ILE A 490 -11.13 -0.57 -4.62
C ILE A 490 -11.64 -1.99 -4.86
N GLY A 491 -10.75 -2.98 -4.96
CA GLY A 491 -11.10 -4.38 -5.09
C GLY A 491 -12.03 -4.84 -3.98
N GLN A 492 -11.65 -4.67 -2.72
CA GLN A 492 -12.49 -5.02 -1.57
C GLN A 492 -13.91 -4.47 -1.69
N SER A 493 -14.04 -3.17 -2.00
CA SER A 493 -15.35 -2.52 -2.10
C SER A 493 -16.18 -3.08 -3.26
N LEU A 494 -15.61 -3.10 -4.47
CA LEU A 494 -16.30 -3.63 -5.65
C LEU A 494 -16.66 -5.11 -5.47
N GLY A 495 -15.85 -5.88 -4.75
CA GLY A 495 -16.13 -7.27 -4.42
C GLY A 495 -17.41 -7.46 -3.61
N VAL A 496 -17.60 -6.65 -2.58
CA VAL A 496 -18.82 -6.66 -1.74
C VAL A 496 -20.03 -6.22 -2.55
N ALA A 497 -19.90 -5.11 -3.29
CA ALA A 497 -20.96 -4.59 -4.14
C ALA A 497 -21.41 -5.59 -5.22
N VAL A 498 -20.46 -6.20 -5.94
CA VAL A 498 -20.75 -7.19 -7.00
C VAL A 498 -21.32 -8.48 -6.40
N ALA A 499 -20.80 -8.95 -5.27
CA ALA A 499 -21.32 -10.13 -4.60
C ALA A 499 -22.76 -9.93 -4.10
N GLY A 500 -23.05 -8.77 -3.50
CA GLY A 500 -24.40 -8.40 -3.07
C GLY A 500 -25.36 -8.21 -4.24
N ALA A 501 -24.92 -7.59 -5.33
CA ALA A 501 -25.73 -7.45 -6.54
C ALA A 501 -26.03 -8.79 -7.21
N ALA A 502 -25.04 -9.69 -7.29
CA ALA A 502 -25.21 -11.05 -7.79
C ALA A 502 -26.20 -11.84 -6.93
N LEU A 503 -26.09 -11.75 -5.60
CA LEU A 503 -27.02 -12.38 -4.66
C LEU A 503 -28.44 -11.85 -4.86
N ALA A 504 -28.62 -10.53 -4.92
CA ALA A 504 -29.91 -9.87 -5.11
C ALA A 504 -30.58 -10.24 -6.44
N TRP A 505 -29.81 -10.30 -7.54
CA TRP A 505 -30.32 -10.66 -8.87
C TRP A 505 -31.00 -12.04 -8.89
N SER A 506 -30.42 -12.99 -8.17
CA SER A 506 -30.89 -14.38 -8.12
C SER A 506 -31.85 -14.68 -6.97
N ALA A 507 -32.02 -13.75 -6.03
CA ALA A 507 -33.01 -13.84 -4.96
C ALA A 507 -34.40 -13.42 -5.48
N ALA A 508 -35.04 -14.27 -6.28
CA ALA A 508 -36.44 -14.09 -6.69
C ALA A 508 -37.45 -14.56 -5.60
N GLY A 509 -37.03 -14.66 -4.33
CA GLY A 509 -37.79 -15.20 -3.20
C GLY A 509 -37.09 -14.94 -1.84
N SER A 510 -37.56 -15.58 -0.75
CA SER A 510 -37.00 -15.41 0.60
C SER A 510 -35.51 -15.78 0.65
N LEU A 511 -34.70 -14.96 1.34
CA LEU A 511 -33.26 -15.18 1.51
C LEU A 511 -32.96 -16.53 2.16
N HIS A 512 -33.83 -17.07 3.01
CA HIS A 512 -33.61 -18.33 3.72
C HIS A 512 -33.66 -19.58 2.82
N ASP A 513 -34.64 -19.70 1.92
CA ASP A 513 -34.82 -20.92 1.12
C ASP A 513 -34.03 -20.90 -0.20
N GLY A 514 -33.56 -19.72 -0.63
CA GLY A 514 -32.90 -19.50 -1.92
C GLY A 514 -31.42 -19.11 -1.89
N PHE A 515 -30.81 -18.83 -0.73
CA PHE A 515 -29.45 -18.25 -0.65
C PHE A 515 -28.38 -19.05 -1.39
N THR A 516 -28.39 -20.38 -1.29
CA THR A 516 -27.35 -21.21 -1.91
C THR A 516 -27.47 -21.22 -3.44
N GLY A 517 -28.70 -21.21 -3.97
CA GLY A 517 -28.94 -20.97 -5.38
C GLY A 517 -28.53 -19.56 -5.80
N ALA A 518 -28.82 -18.56 -4.97
CA ALA A 518 -28.56 -17.16 -5.25
C ALA A 518 -27.08 -16.73 -5.10
N SER A 519 -26.30 -17.44 -4.30
CA SER A 519 -24.86 -17.15 -4.14
C SER A 519 -24.01 -17.79 -5.24
N ARG A 520 -24.53 -18.78 -5.99
CA ARG A 520 -23.80 -19.46 -7.08
C ARG A 520 -23.21 -18.51 -8.13
N PRO A 521 -23.95 -17.52 -8.67
CA PRO A 521 -23.38 -16.56 -9.62
C PRO A 521 -22.20 -15.79 -9.02
N ALA A 522 -22.28 -15.42 -7.74
CA ALA A 522 -21.23 -14.68 -7.05
C ALA A 522 -19.95 -15.54 -6.84
N TRP A 523 -20.10 -16.85 -6.58
CA TRP A 523 -18.97 -17.78 -6.55
C TRP A 523 -18.34 -17.99 -7.93
N TRP A 524 -19.14 -18.01 -9.01
CA TRP A 524 -18.60 -17.99 -10.38
C TRP A 524 -17.86 -16.69 -10.73
N ILE A 525 -18.31 -15.56 -10.22
CA ILE A 525 -17.56 -14.30 -10.34
C ILE A 525 -16.22 -14.40 -9.60
N THR A 526 -16.18 -15.07 -8.44
CA THR A 526 -14.93 -15.34 -7.70
C THR A 526 -13.98 -16.24 -8.50
N VAL A 527 -14.50 -17.25 -9.21
CA VAL A 527 -13.75 -18.05 -10.20
C VAL A 527 -13.18 -17.16 -11.31
N GLY A 528 -13.97 -16.21 -11.81
CA GLY A 528 -13.53 -15.19 -12.76
C GLY A 528 -12.36 -14.37 -12.24
N TYR A 529 -12.45 -13.86 -11.01
CA TYR A 529 -11.36 -13.13 -10.37
C TYR A 529 -10.08 -13.96 -10.25
N GLY A 530 -10.17 -15.22 -9.80
CA GLY A 530 -9.02 -16.13 -9.74
C GLY A 530 -8.40 -16.40 -11.12
N THR A 531 -9.24 -16.54 -12.14
CA THR A 531 -8.80 -16.76 -13.53
C THR A 531 -8.08 -15.53 -14.08
N VAL A 532 -8.60 -14.33 -13.80
CA VAL A 532 -7.93 -13.06 -14.16
C VAL A 532 -6.57 -12.97 -13.48
N VAL A 533 -6.48 -13.29 -12.18
CA VAL A 533 -5.19 -13.31 -11.45
C VAL A 533 -4.21 -14.29 -12.10
N LEU A 534 -4.68 -15.49 -12.48
CA LEU A 534 -3.86 -16.51 -13.14
C LEU A 534 -3.34 -16.03 -14.50
N LEU A 535 -4.24 -15.57 -15.38
CA LEU A 535 -3.92 -15.16 -16.74
C LEU A 535 -2.98 -13.95 -16.74
N LEU A 536 -3.30 -12.92 -15.95
CA LEU A 536 -2.44 -11.75 -15.83
C LEU A 536 -1.11 -12.12 -15.18
N GLY A 537 -1.10 -12.99 -14.16
CA GLY A 537 0.13 -13.50 -13.56
C GLY A 537 1.09 -14.14 -14.57
N ILE A 538 0.57 -14.78 -15.62
CA ILE A 538 1.37 -15.35 -16.72
C ILE A 538 1.78 -14.27 -17.74
N ILE A 539 0.82 -13.46 -18.20
CA ILE A 539 1.02 -12.48 -19.27
C ILE A 539 1.97 -11.36 -18.82
N THR A 540 1.77 -10.83 -17.62
CA THR A 540 2.45 -9.62 -17.13
C THR A 540 3.83 -9.92 -16.53
N THR A 541 4.23 -11.19 -16.51
CA THR A 541 5.56 -11.64 -16.07
C THR A 541 6.41 -12.23 -17.21
N GLY A 542 5.88 -12.24 -18.44
CA GLY A 542 6.60 -12.70 -19.62
C GLY A 542 7.72 -11.74 -20.09
N ARG A 543 8.56 -12.21 -21.02
CA ARG A 543 9.65 -11.40 -21.62
C ARG A 543 9.16 -10.12 -22.27
N TRP A 544 8.00 -10.20 -22.94
CA TRP A 544 7.32 -9.03 -23.52
C TRP A 544 6.99 -7.98 -22.45
N ALA A 545 6.39 -8.40 -21.34
CA ALA A 545 6.00 -7.51 -20.25
C ALA A 545 7.22 -6.80 -19.64
N LYS A 546 8.33 -7.53 -19.44
CA LYS A 546 9.59 -6.94 -19.00
C LYS A 546 10.08 -5.85 -19.96
N GLY A 547 10.04 -6.12 -21.27
CA GLY A 547 10.37 -5.12 -22.28
C GLY A 547 9.49 -3.86 -22.25
N THR A 548 8.21 -3.97 -21.88
CA THR A 548 7.34 -2.78 -21.69
C THR A 548 7.72 -1.97 -20.45
N ALA A 549 8.12 -2.64 -19.36
CA ALA A 549 8.56 -1.98 -18.14
C ALA A 549 9.87 -1.21 -18.37
N ASP A 550 10.86 -1.84 -19.02
CA ASP A 550 12.16 -1.22 -19.30
C ASP A 550 12.00 0.04 -20.18
N ARG A 551 11.13 -0.02 -21.21
CA ARG A 551 10.81 1.16 -22.04
C ARG A 551 10.12 2.26 -21.25
N THR A 552 9.23 1.90 -20.33
CA THR A 552 8.50 2.87 -19.49
C THR A 552 9.47 3.55 -18.53
N ALA A 553 10.36 2.79 -17.89
CA ALA A 553 11.40 3.29 -16.99
C ALA A 553 12.35 4.27 -17.71
N ALA A 554 12.80 3.91 -18.92
CA ALA A 554 13.68 4.76 -19.72
C ALA A 554 13.03 6.11 -20.07
N ARG A 555 11.73 6.11 -20.41
CA ARG A 555 10.97 7.35 -20.69
C ARG A 555 10.85 8.25 -19.47
N LEU A 556 10.53 7.66 -18.31
CA LEU A 556 10.40 8.41 -17.05
C LEU A 556 11.73 9.04 -16.63
N THR A 557 12.84 8.33 -16.83
CA THR A 557 14.18 8.81 -16.45
C THR A 557 14.71 9.89 -17.40
N ALA A 558 14.46 9.76 -18.70
CA ALA A 558 14.92 10.71 -19.72
C ALA A 558 14.21 12.09 -19.65
N GLU A 559 13.07 12.15 -18.98
CA GLU A 559 12.28 13.37 -18.83
C GLU A 559 12.62 14.11 -17.53
N ASP A 560 12.96 13.38 -16.46
CA ASP A 560 13.46 13.94 -15.19
C ASP A 560 14.79 14.70 -15.39
N THR A 561 15.63 14.27 -16.33
CA THR A 561 16.87 14.98 -16.72
C THR A 561 16.64 16.21 -17.60
N ARG A 562 15.45 16.39 -18.19
CA ARG A 562 15.11 17.58 -19.01
C ARG A 562 14.54 18.73 -18.20
N ILE A 563 14.14 18.51 -16.96
CA ILE A 563 13.69 19.58 -16.06
C ILE A 563 14.97 20.22 -15.49
N PRO A 564 15.36 21.45 -15.88
CA PRO A 564 16.52 22.09 -15.30
C PRO A 564 16.27 22.23 -13.80
N VAL A 565 17.20 21.73 -12.98
CA VAL A 565 17.26 22.09 -11.58
C VAL A 565 17.47 23.60 -11.56
N ALA A 566 16.39 24.35 -11.31
CA ALA A 566 16.52 25.76 -10.94
C ALA A 566 17.30 25.76 -9.62
N ILE A 567 18.59 26.08 -9.71
CA ILE A 567 19.52 26.28 -8.60
C ILE A 567 19.08 27.54 -7.85
#